data_AF-A0A0K8T8S9-F1
#
_entry.id   AF-A0A0K8T8S9-F1
#
_cell.length_a   1.000
_cell.length_b   1.000
_cell.length_c   1.000
_cell.angle_alpha   90.00
_cell.angle_beta   90.00
_cell.angle_gamma   90.00
#
_symmetry.space_group_name_H-M   'P 1'
#
loop_
_entity.id
_entity.type
_entity.pdbx_description
1 polymer ?
#
loop_
_entity_poly.entity_id
_entity_poly.type
_entity_poly.pdbx_seq_one_letter_code
_entity_poly.pdbx_strand_id
1 'polypeptide(L)'
;MRKKKLEISLVNVESIVDDISCDHSFEPEVWLAETASKLNTQFKELRDDLRQHKNAWSSSHYRKRLAFHYYNISFAFNELLRKHKIDCQSVVQWMVKCQVVLKEIPQYQKTEDLLKLAEDIERTLIKVELVRDQLSAARDVYKNSGEETDVQKVAASILALGDVTEDVAFTEYLSRCGSDDKKRVERTLRNITLLKAIAFLEDCLSDPDCNPISAGIHSFSLSKAYYAAGISNLGKRFQNTSGHIMKTCLSFKDNNTDGKQKSEES
;
A
#
# COMPACT_ATOMS: atom_id res chain seq x y z
N MET A 1 8.24 -20.74 16.13
CA MET A 1 7.16 -19.78 15.80
C MET A 1 7.63 -18.88 14.67
N ARG A 2 7.06 -19.01 13.46
CA ARG A 2 7.36 -18.10 12.36
C ARG A 2 6.81 -16.73 12.75
N LYS A 3 7.69 -15.73 12.94
CA LYS A 3 7.27 -14.33 13.12
C LYS A 3 6.37 -13.98 11.94
N LYS A 4 5.19 -13.42 12.22
CA LYS A 4 4.29 -12.91 11.18
C LYS A 4 5.11 -12.01 10.26
N LYS A 5 4.99 -12.24 8.94
CA LYS A 5 5.46 -11.32 7.90
C LYS A 5 5.06 -9.90 8.31
N LEU A 6 5.92 -8.93 8.07
CA LEU A 6 5.61 -7.50 8.19
C LEU A 6 4.43 -7.19 7.25
N GLU A 7 3.21 -7.42 7.72
CA GLU A 7 2.04 -6.69 7.28
C GLU A 7 2.33 -5.25 7.66
N ILE A 8 2.45 -4.38 6.66
CA ILE A 8 2.54 -2.94 6.88
C ILE A 8 1.32 -2.57 7.72
N SER A 9 1.58 -2.19 8.96
CA SER A 9 0.56 -1.76 9.91
C SER A 9 0.63 -0.25 10.06
N LEU A 10 -0.46 0.35 10.53
CA LEU A 10 -0.54 1.78 10.84
C LEU A 10 0.63 2.26 11.70
N VAL A 11 1.10 1.43 12.65
CA VAL A 11 2.17 1.76 13.60
C VAL A 11 3.55 1.86 12.92
N ASN A 12 3.76 1.16 11.80
CA ASN A 12 5.07 1.09 11.14
C ASN A 12 5.13 1.89 9.84
N VAL A 13 4.00 2.14 9.17
CA VAL A 13 3.98 2.80 7.86
C VAL A 13 4.52 4.23 7.91
N GLU A 14 4.28 4.94 9.01
CA GLU A 14 4.70 6.33 9.20
C GLU A 14 6.22 6.42 9.38
N SER A 15 6.79 5.52 10.20
CA SER A 15 8.25 5.39 10.35
C SER A 15 8.92 5.05 9.02
N ILE A 16 8.36 4.10 8.27
CA ILE A 16 8.89 3.70 6.95
C ILE A 16 8.94 4.90 6.00
N VAL A 17 7.88 5.71 5.98
CA VAL A 17 7.83 6.91 5.13
C VAL A 17 8.84 7.95 5.61
N ASP A 18 8.99 8.15 6.91
CA ASP A 18 9.95 9.10 7.46
C ASP A 18 11.39 8.66 7.14
N ASP A 19 11.71 7.38 7.29
CA ASP A 19 13.03 6.82 6.97
C ASP A 19 13.39 7.02 5.50
N ILE A 20 12.44 6.78 4.58
CA ILE A 20 12.66 6.94 3.14
C ILE A 20 12.73 8.42 2.75
N SER A 21 11.84 9.26 3.31
CA SER A 21 11.74 10.67 2.92
C SER A 21 12.85 11.55 3.49
N CYS A 22 13.46 11.15 4.62
CA CYS A 22 14.63 11.83 5.18
C CYS A 22 15.94 11.41 4.51
N ASP A 23 15.95 10.34 3.72
CA ASP A 23 17.13 9.90 2.99
C ASP A 23 17.32 10.73 1.72
N HIS A 24 18.22 11.71 1.79
CA HIS A 24 18.58 12.57 0.66
C HIS A 24 19.23 11.83 -0.52
N SER A 25 19.61 10.56 -0.36
CA SER A 25 20.13 9.69 -1.42
C SER A 25 19.05 8.83 -2.09
N PHE A 26 17.78 8.95 -1.68
CA PHE A 26 16.71 8.19 -2.31
C PHE A 26 16.44 8.66 -3.74
N GLU A 27 16.56 7.73 -4.69
CA GLU A 27 16.28 7.94 -6.10
C GLU A 27 14.98 7.21 -6.49
N PRO A 28 13.88 7.95 -6.78
CA PRO A 28 12.64 7.33 -7.23
C PRO A 28 12.76 6.80 -8.66
N GLU A 29 12.34 5.57 -8.87
CA GLU A 29 12.27 4.96 -10.20
C GLU A 29 11.02 5.44 -10.96
N VAL A 30 11.10 5.58 -12.28
CA VAL A 30 10.01 6.16 -13.10
C VAL A 30 8.68 5.43 -12.90
N TRP A 31 8.72 4.09 -12.81
CA TRP A 31 7.52 3.27 -12.61
C TRP A 31 6.83 3.54 -11.26
N LEU A 32 7.56 4.01 -10.25
CA LEU A 32 6.99 4.36 -8.94
C LEU A 32 6.03 5.53 -9.10
N ALA A 33 6.49 6.61 -9.73
CA ALA A 33 5.71 7.82 -9.91
C ALA A 33 4.45 7.57 -10.75
N GLU A 34 4.60 6.81 -11.84
CA GLU A 34 3.49 6.42 -12.72
C GLU A 34 2.46 5.58 -11.99
N THR A 35 2.90 4.56 -11.24
CA THR A 35 1.99 3.66 -10.54
C THR A 35 1.31 4.34 -9.37
N ALA A 36 2.04 5.12 -8.58
CA ALA A 36 1.47 5.88 -7.47
C ALA A 36 0.43 6.90 -7.95
N SER A 37 0.65 7.55 -9.10
CA SER A 37 -0.36 8.43 -9.72
C SER A 37 -1.62 7.69 -10.13
N LYS A 38 -1.47 6.48 -10.70
CA LYS A 38 -2.60 5.62 -11.07
C LYS A 38 -3.39 5.18 -9.83
N LEU A 39 -2.70 4.76 -8.78
CA LEU A 39 -3.33 4.39 -7.50
C LEU A 39 -4.08 5.59 -6.91
N ASN A 40 -3.47 6.78 -6.86
CA ASN A 40 -4.13 8.00 -6.39
C ASN A 40 -5.46 8.26 -7.11
N THR A 41 -5.47 8.06 -8.43
CA THR A 41 -6.67 8.25 -9.25
C THR A 41 -7.76 7.26 -8.84
N GLN A 42 -7.44 5.97 -8.73
CA GLN A 42 -8.38 4.92 -8.31
C GLN A 42 -8.93 5.15 -6.89
N PHE A 43 -8.08 5.59 -5.95
CA PHE A 43 -8.51 5.92 -4.59
C PHE A 43 -9.31 7.22 -4.51
N LYS A 44 -8.97 8.22 -5.32
CA LYS A 44 -9.76 9.45 -5.42
C LYS A 44 -11.16 9.14 -5.93
N GLU A 45 -11.29 8.35 -7.00
CA GLU A 45 -12.58 7.91 -7.54
C GLU A 45 -13.41 7.18 -6.46
N LEU A 46 -12.80 6.26 -5.70
CA LEU A 46 -13.48 5.62 -4.60
C LEU A 46 -13.99 6.64 -3.57
N ARG A 47 -13.12 7.53 -3.07
CA ARG A 47 -13.51 8.54 -2.08
C ARG A 47 -14.62 9.47 -2.57
N ASP A 48 -14.57 9.87 -3.83
CA ASP A 48 -15.58 10.73 -4.43
C ASP A 48 -16.93 10.00 -4.50
N ASP A 49 -16.95 8.73 -4.90
CA ASP A 49 -18.17 7.91 -4.90
C ASP A 49 -18.74 7.72 -3.48
N LEU A 50 -17.89 7.36 -2.52
CA LEU A 50 -18.28 7.17 -1.12
C LEU A 50 -18.89 8.44 -0.54
N ARG A 51 -18.31 9.61 -0.86
CA ARG A 51 -18.84 10.90 -0.42
C ARG A 51 -20.21 11.18 -1.03
N GLN A 52 -20.37 10.96 -2.33
CA GLN A 52 -21.63 11.23 -3.03
C GLN A 52 -22.77 10.33 -2.57
N HIS A 53 -22.47 9.12 -2.10
CA HIS A 53 -23.47 8.10 -1.81
C HIS A 53 -23.56 7.69 -0.33
N LYS A 54 -22.93 8.47 0.57
CA LYS A 54 -22.86 8.21 2.02
C LYS A 54 -24.20 7.82 2.66
N ASN A 55 -25.29 8.44 2.21
CA ASN A 55 -26.63 8.23 2.77
C ASN A 55 -27.56 7.41 1.86
N ALA A 56 -27.11 7.03 0.65
CA ALA A 56 -27.94 6.41 -0.38
C ALA A 56 -27.63 4.93 -0.58
N TRP A 57 -26.37 4.53 -0.39
CA TRP A 57 -25.97 3.15 -0.60
C TRP A 57 -26.33 2.25 0.58
N SER A 58 -26.95 1.12 0.25
CA SER A 58 -27.00 0.01 1.19
C SER A 58 -25.59 -0.57 1.40
N SER A 59 -25.40 -1.30 2.51
CA SER A 59 -24.14 -2.00 2.81
C SER A 59 -23.69 -2.92 1.66
N SER A 60 -24.62 -3.52 0.92
CA SER A 60 -24.34 -4.33 -0.26
C SER A 60 -23.72 -3.52 -1.40
N HIS A 61 -24.26 -2.33 -1.72
CA HIS A 61 -23.71 -1.47 -2.77
C HIS A 61 -22.30 -0.99 -2.43
N TYR A 62 -22.08 -0.59 -1.18
CA TYR A 62 -20.77 -0.21 -0.66
C TYR A 62 -19.75 -1.34 -0.83
N ARG A 63 -20.09 -2.57 -0.38
CA ARG A 63 -19.21 -3.74 -0.52
C ARG A 63 -18.89 -4.08 -1.98
N LYS A 64 -19.87 -3.96 -2.88
CA LYS A 64 -19.65 -4.16 -4.32
C LYS A 64 -18.60 -3.18 -4.85
N ARG A 65 -18.73 -1.88 -4.52
CA ARG A 65 -17.76 -0.87 -4.96
C ARG A 65 -16.36 -1.13 -4.42
N LEU A 66 -16.26 -1.50 -3.14
CA LEU A 66 -14.98 -1.88 -2.53
C LEU A 66 -14.34 -3.10 -3.19
N ALA A 67 -15.10 -4.14 -3.51
CA ALA A 67 -14.57 -5.33 -4.18
C ALA A 67 -13.93 -4.97 -5.52
N PHE A 68 -14.64 -4.26 -6.41
CA PHE A 68 -14.06 -3.82 -7.68
C PHE A 68 -12.86 -2.90 -7.50
N HIS A 69 -12.89 -2.01 -6.50
CA HIS A 69 -11.76 -1.14 -6.21
C HIS A 69 -10.50 -1.93 -5.82
N TYR A 70 -10.60 -2.87 -4.86
CA TYR A 70 -9.45 -3.68 -4.45
C TYR A 70 -8.93 -4.60 -5.55
N TYR A 71 -9.83 -5.11 -6.40
CA TYR A 71 -9.43 -5.84 -7.61
C TYR A 71 -8.62 -4.95 -8.57
N ASN A 72 -9.06 -3.72 -8.81
CA ASN A 72 -8.37 -2.77 -9.69
C ASN A 72 -7.00 -2.35 -9.14
N ILE A 73 -6.85 -2.25 -7.83
CA ILE A 73 -5.55 -2.02 -7.18
C ILE A 73 -4.65 -3.25 -7.38
N SER A 74 -5.16 -4.45 -7.13
CA SER A 74 -4.39 -5.67 -7.36
C SER A 74 -3.92 -5.78 -8.80
N PHE A 75 -4.77 -5.39 -9.76
CA PHE A 75 -4.40 -5.34 -11.17
C PHE A 75 -3.25 -4.35 -11.45
N ALA A 76 -3.22 -3.18 -10.79
CA ALA A 76 -2.10 -2.25 -10.92
C ALA A 76 -0.77 -2.87 -10.45
N PHE A 77 -0.78 -3.60 -9.33
CA PHE A 77 0.39 -4.34 -8.86
C PHE A 77 0.74 -5.53 -9.76
N ASN A 78 -0.25 -6.21 -10.34
CA ASN A 78 0.00 -7.32 -11.27
C ASN A 78 0.68 -6.83 -12.55
N GLU A 79 0.34 -5.63 -13.03
CA GLU A 79 1.03 -5.01 -14.16
C GLU A 79 2.49 -4.66 -13.82
N LEU A 80 2.78 -4.21 -12.58
CA LEU A 80 4.15 -4.06 -12.11
C LEU A 80 4.91 -5.38 -12.08
N LEU A 81 4.30 -6.45 -11.55
CA LEU A 81 4.89 -7.78 -11.55
C LEU A 81 5.17 -8.27 -12.97
N ARG A 82 4.28 -8.02 -13.93
CA ARG A 82 4.46 -8.47 -15.31
C ARG A 82 5.57 -7.70 -16.03
N LYS A 83 5.58 -6.37 -15.91
CA LYS A 83 6.48 -5.46 -16.65
C LYS A 83 7.86 -5.33 -16.00
N HIS A 84 7.88 -5.15 -14.68
CA HIS A 84 9.11 -4.86 -13.93
C HIS A 84 9.61 -6.05 -13.11
N LYS A 85 8.84 -7.15 -13.05
CA LYS A 85 9.19 -8.35 -12.25
C LYS A 85 9.38 -8.02 -10.78
N ILE A 86 8.49 -7.19 -10.22
CA ILE A 86 8.52 -6.79 -8.83
C ILE A 86 7.21 -7.06 -8.11
N ASP A 87 7.32 -7.37 -6.82
CA ASP A 87 6.26 -7.27 -5.81
C ASP A 87 4.96 -8.06 -6.07
N CYS A 88 5.08 -9.37 -6.24
CA CYS A 88 3.92 -10.25 -6.26
C CYS A 88 3.16 -10.29 -4.92
N GLN A 89 3.80 -9.96 -3.79
CA GLN A 89 3.14 -9.93 -2.48
C GLN A 89 1.98 -8.92 -2.45
N SER A 90 2.15 -7.74 -3.02
CA SER A 90 1.05 -6.75 -3.08
C SER A 90 -0.13 -7.27 -3.91
N VAL A 91 0.11 -8.00 -5.00
CA VAL A 91 -0.97 -8.62 -5.80
C VAL A 91 -1.83 -9.52 -4.90
N VAL A 92 -1.18 -10.40 -4.13
CA VAL A 92 -1.86 -11.30 -3.18
C VAL A 92 -2.61 -10.51 -2.12
N GLN A 93 -1.96 -9.53 -1.49
CA GLN A 93 -2.57 -8.73 -0.42
C GLN A 93 -3.88 -8.08 -0.87
N TRP A 94 -3.89 -7.42 -2.03
CA TRP A 94 -5.08 -6.74 -2.54
C TRP A 94 -6.14 -7.71 -3.08
N MET A 95 -5.75 -8.85 -3.67
CA MET A 95 -6.70 -9.91 -4.05
C MET A 95 -7.38 -10.53 -2.84
N VAL A 96 -6.63 -10.83 -1.77
CA VAL A 96 -7.19 -11.35 -0.52
C VAL A 96 -8.14 -10.33 0.10
N LYS A 97 -7.77 -9.05 0.12
CA LYS A 97 -8.67 -7.98 0.59
C LYS A 97 -9.97 -7.93 -0.21
N CYS A 98 -9.90 -8.03 -1.53
CA CYS A 98 -11.07 -8.15 -2.39
C CYS A 98 -11.92 -9.38 -2.06
N GLN A 99 -11.28 -10.54 -1.85
CA GLN A 99 -11.96 -11.79 -1.52
C GLN A 99 -12.70 -11.71 -0.17
N VAL A 100 -12.11 -11.04 0.83
CA VAL A 100 -12.75 -10.79 2.13
C VAL A 100 -14.03 -9.98 1.95
N VAL A 101 -13.98 -8.87 1.21
CA VAL A 101 -15.18 -8.06 0.93
C VAL A 101 -16.25 -8.85 0.20
N LEU A 102 -15.88 -9.67 -0.79
CA LEU A 102 -16.82 -10.50 -1.55
C LEU A 102 -17.51 -11.56 -0.68
N LYS A 103 -16.83 -12.09 0.34
CA LYS A 103 -17.41 -13.07 1.28
C LYS A 103 -18.47 -12.44 2.19
N GLU A 104 -18.40 -11.13 2.42
CA GLU A 104 -19.43 -10.40 3.18
C GLU A 104 -20.69 -10.08 2.38
N ILE A 105 -20.69 -10.31 1.06
CA ILE A 105 -21.87 -10.14 0.21
C ILE A 105 -22.67 -11.45 0.22
N PRO A 106 -23.94 -11.43 0.69
CA PRO A 106 -24.78 -12.63 0.68
C PRO A 106 -24.92 -13.23 -0.72
N GLN A 107 -24.91 -14.56 -0.83
CA GLN A 107 -24.88 -15.26 -2.12
C GLN A 107 -26.04 -14.83 -3.04
N TYR A 108 -27.25 -14.62 -2.50
CA TYR A 108 -28.42 -14.18 -3.25
C TYR A 108 -28.32 -12.74 -3.79
N GLN A 109 -27.34 -11.96 -3.33
CA GLN A 109 -27.08 -10.58 -3.78
C GLN A 109 -25.91 -10.47 -4.76
N LYS A 110 -25.20 -11.59 -5.04
CA LYS A 110 -24.10 -11.62 -5.98
C LYS A 110 -24.64 -11.62 -7.40
N THR A 111 -24.29 -10.57 -8.15
CA THR A 111 -24.53 -10.49 -9.59
C THR A 111 -23.56 -11.38 -10.33
N GLU A 112 -23.84 -11.66 -11.60
CA GLU A 112 -22.95 -12.41 -12.50
C GLU A 112 -21.53 -11.84 -12.50
N ASP A 113 -21.39 -10.50 -12.57
CA ASP A 113 -20.08 -9.84 -12.53
C ASP A 113 -19.30 -10.12 -11.24
N LEU A 114 -19.98 -10.25 -10.09
CA LEU A 114 -19.33 -10.53 -8.80
C LEU A 114 -18.93 -12.00 -8.68
N LEU A 115 -19.69 -12.91 -9.31
CA LEU A 115 -19.32 -14.32 -9.40
C LEU A 115 -18.09 -14.48 -10.30
N LYS A 116 -18.09 -13.83 -11.46
CA LYS A 116 -16.93 -13.78 -12.36
C LYS A 116 -15.72 -13.16 -11.69
N LEU A 117 -15.91 -12.07 -10.95
CA LEU A 117 -14.84 -11.44 -10.17
C LEU A 117 -14.25 -12.42 -9.14
N ALA A 118 -15.08 -13.20 -8.46
CA ALA A 118 -14.62 -14.20 -7.49
C ALA A 118 -13.79 -15.31 -8.16
N GLU A 119 -14.23 -15.82 -9.32
CA GLU A 119 -13.48 -16.81 -10.11
C GLU A 119 -12.15 -16.26 -10.61
N ASP A 120 -12.14 -15.01 -11.10
CA ASP A 120 -10.93 -14.35 -11.59
C ASP A 120 -9.91 -14.10 -10.46
N ILE A 121 -10.38 -13.77 -9.25
CA ILE A 121 -9.54 -13.63 -8.06
C ILE A 121 -8.91 -14.98 -7.71
N GLU A 122 -9.70 -16.05 -7.63
CA GLU A 122 -9.19 -17.39 -7.30
C GLU A 122 -8.15 -17.86 -8.32
N ARG A 123 -8.45 -17.71 -9.62
CA ARG A 123 -7.52 -18.04 -10.70
C ARG A 123 -6.23 -17.23 -10.62
N THR A 124 -6.33 -15.94 -10.29
CA THR A 124 -5.15 -15.07 -10.16
C THR A 124 -4.32 -15.44 -8.94
N LEU A 125 -4.95 -15.71 -7.80
CA LEU A 125 -4.27 -16.15 -6.58
C LEU A 125 -3.49 -17.45 -6.83
N ILE A 126 -4.10 -18.46 -7.45
CA ILE A 126 -3.42 -19.72 -7.79
C ILE A 126 -2.18 -19.48 -8.65
N LYS A 127 -2.30 -18.62 -9.68
CA LYS A 127 -1.17 -18.29 -10.56
C LYS A 127 -0.06 -17.55 -9.81
N VAL A 128 -0.41 -16.61 -8.95
CA VAL A 128 0.58 -15.83 -8.18
C VAL A 128 1.23 -16.70 -7.10
N GLU A 129 0.49 -17.63 -6.48
CA GLU A 129 1.04 -18.62 -5.55
C GLU A 129 2.09 -19.49 -6.24
N LEU A 130 1.79 -20.01 -7.44
CA LEU A 130 2.75 -20.79 -8.23
C LEU A 130 4.01 -19.99 -8.56
N VAL A 131 3.86 -18.72 -8.96
CA VAL A 131 5.00 -17.83 -9.21
C VAL A 131 5.81 -17.62 -7.93
N ARG A 132 5.16 -17.40 -6.78
CA ARG A 132 5.83 -17.23 -5.49
C ARG A 132 6.61 -18.48 -5.09
N ASP A 133 6.05 -19.66 -5.29
CA ASP A 133 6.72 -20.93 -4.99
C ASP A 133 7.96 -21.12 -5.87
N GLN A 134 7.84 -20.83 -7.17
CA GLN A 134 8.97 -20.88 -8.12
C GLN A 134 10.08 -19.91 -7.74
N LEU A 135 9.73 -18.65 -7.42
CA LEU A 135 10.69 -17.63 -7.02
C LEU A 135 11.38 -18.00 -5.69
N SER A 136 10.63 -18.53 -4.74
CA SER A 136 11.16 -18.98 -3.44
C SER A 136 12.09 -20.16 -3.59
N ALA A 137 11.72 -21.16 -4.40
CA ALA A 137 12.57 -22.30 -4.71
C ALA A 137 13.86 -21.87 -5.41
N ALA A 138 13.77 -21.01 -6.43
CA ALA A 138 14.95 -20.47 -7.12
C ALA A 138 15.87 -19.72 -6.16
N ARG A 139 15.32 -18.87 -5.30
CA ARG A 139 16.08 -18.17 -4.25
C ARG A 139 16.80 -19.17 -3.33
N ASP A 140 16.09 -20.19 -2.86
CA ASP A 140 16.60 -21.15 -1.88
C ASP A 140 17.67 -22.10 -2.44
N VAL A 141 17.63 -22.39 -3.75
CA VAL A 141 18.67 -23.15 -4.46
C VAL A 141 19.97 -22.36 -4.54
N TYR A 142 19.90 -21.06 -4.83
CA TYR A 142 21.07 -20.24 -5.15
C TYR A 142 21.56 -19.36 -3.99
N LYS A 143 20.85 -19.27 -2.86
CA LYS A 143 21.19 -18.37 -1.73
C LYS A 143 22.59 -18.54 -1.14
N ASN A 144 23.21 -19.71 -1.30
CA ASN A 144 24.55 -20.02 -0.80
C ASN A 144 25.62 -20.00 -1.90
N SER A 145 25.24 -19.77 -3.16
CA SER A 145 26.19 -19.66 -4.26
C SER A 145 26.97 -18.35 -4.17
N GLY A 146 28.25 -18.40 -4.52
CA GLY A 146 29.13 -17.23 -4.66
C GLY A 146 29.27 -16.77 -6.12
N GLU A 147 28.66 -17.48 -7.07
CA GLU A 147 28.71 -17.12 -8.49
C GLU A 147 27.84 -15.88 -8.76
N GLU A 148 28.41 -14.90 -9.46
CA GLU A 148 27.75 -13.62 -9.75
C GLU A 148 26.38 -13.80 -10.43
N THR A 149 26.28 -14.74 -11.36
CA THR A 149 25.03 -15.05 -12.06
C THR A 149 23.95 -15.61 -11.15
N ASP A 150 24.33 -16.38 -10.14
CA ASP A 150 23.40 -16.94 -9.17
C ASP A 150 22.97 -15.90 -8.14
N VAL A 151 23.90 -15.03 -7.73
CA VAL A 151 23.61 -13.85 -6.91
C VAL A 151 22.57 -12.98 -7.61
N GLN A 152 22.72 -12.71 -8.91
CA GLN A 152 21.75 -11.92 -9.68
C GLN A 152 20.35 -12.57 -9.75
N LYS A 153 20.28 -13.91 -9.92
CA LYS A 153 19.00 -14.65 -9.88
C LYS A 153 18.31 -14.50 -8.51
N VAL A 154 19.07 -14.58 -7.43
CA VAL A 154 18.55 -14.40 -6.06
C VAL A 154 17.99 -12.98 -5.87
N ALA A 155 18.69 -11.94 -6.33
CA ALA A 155 18.19 -10.55 -6.31
C ALA A 155 16.85 -10.44 -7.05
N ALA A 156 16.81 -10.94 -8.29
CA ALA A 156 15.61 -10.90 -9.12
C ALA A 156 14.43 -11.58 -8.41
N SER A 157 14.67 -12.74 -7.77
CA SER A 157 13.65 -13.42 -6.97
C SER A 157 13.19 -12.60 -5.78
N ILE A 158 14.09 -11.93 -5.05
CA ILE A 158 13.73 -11.08 -3.90
C ILE A 158 12.86 -9.89 -4.34
N LEU A 159 13.28 -9.20 -5.40
CA LEU A 159 12.51 -8.09 -5.99
C LEU A 159 11.13 -8.55 -6.44
N ALA A 160 11.04 -9.68 -7.15
CA ALA A 160 9.80 -10.26 -7.64
C ALA A 160 8.88 -10.73 -6.52
N LEU A 161 9.45 -11.28 -5.44
CA LEU A 161 8.69 -11.63 -4.24
C LEU A 161 8.13 -10.38 -3.54
N GLY A 162 8.85 -9.26 -3.61
CA GLY A 162 8.52 -8.05 -2.85
C GLY A 162 8.66 -8.25 -1.35
N ASP A 163 9.46 -9.25 -0.93
CA ASP A 163 9.71 -9.54 0.48
C ASP A 163 10.77 -8.55 0.97
N VAL A 164 10.33 -7.43 1.55
CA VAL A 164 11.21 -6.42 2.13
C VAL A 164 11.45 -6.76 3.61
N THR A 165 11.86 -8.00 3.88
CA THR A 165 12.18 -8.39 5.25
C THR A 165 13.55 -7.86 5.64
N GLU A 166 13.67 -7.36 6.87
CA GLU A 166 14.92 -7.08 7.60
C GLU A 166 15.70 -8.38 7.93
N ASP A 167 15.63 -9.38 7.06
CA ASP A 167 16.16 -10.70 7.36
C ASP A 167 17.69 -10.67 7.26
N VAL A 168 18.36 -11.34 8.18
CA VAL A 168 19.83 -11.50 8.18
C VAL A 168 20.28 -12.07 6.83
N ALA A 169 19.46 -12.94 6.22
CA ALA A 169 19.69 -13.50 4.90
C ALA A 169 19.74 -12.44 3.78
N PHE A 170 18.97 -11.36 3.88
CA PHE A 170 18.97 -10.27 2.90
C PHE A 170 20.22 -9.39 3.07
N THR A 171 20.58 -9.05 4.30
CA THR A 171 21.79 -8.27 4.62
C THR A 171 23.06 -9.03 4.25
N GLU A 172 23.10 -10.33 4.53
CA GLU A 172 24.20 -11.21 4.13
C GLU A 172 24.27 -11.35 2.61
N TYR A 173 23.13 -11.43 1.93
CA TYR A 173 23.05 -11.47 0.47
C TYR A 173 23.60 -10.19 -0.17
N LEU A 174 23.14 -9.01 0.28
CA LEU A 174 23.61 -7.73 -0.26
C LEU A 174 25.11 -7.52 -0.08
N SER A 175 25.72 -8.17 0.94
CA SER A 175 27.17 -8.12 1.14
C SER A 175 27.98 -8.80 0.03
N ARG A 176 27.36 -9.72 -0.73
CA ARG A 176 27.99 -10.49 -1.82
C ARG A 176 27.79 -9.86 -3.19
N CYS A 177 26.92 -8.86 -3.32
CA CYS A 177 26.71 -8.13 -4.57
C CYS A 177 27.86 -7.16 -4.85
N GLY A 178 28.19 -6.97 -6.13
CA GLY A 178 28.99 -5.82 -6.55
C GLY A 178 28.34 -4.50 -6.12
N SER A 179 29.15 -3.46 -5.89
CA SER A 179 28.66 -2.19 -5.31
C SER A 179 27.48 -1.58 -6.08
N ASP A 180 27.52 -1.63 -7.41
CA ASP A 180 26.48 -1.03 -8.26
C ASP A 180 25.19 -1.87 -8.27
N ASP A 181 25.32 -3.19 -8.34
CA ASP A 181 24.16 -4.09 -8.31
C ASP A 181 23.46 -4.08 -6.95
N LYS A 182 24.25 -3.98 -5.86
CA LYS A 182 23.74 -3.78 -4.50
C LYS A 182 22.89 -2.51 -4.43
N LYS A 183 23.43 -1.37 -4.86
CA LYS A 183 22.72 -0.08 -4.87
C LYS A 183 21.43 -0.15 -5.68
N ARG A 184 21.45 -0.79 -6.85
CA ARG A 184 20.27 -0.98 -7.70
C ARG A 184 19.17 -1.74 -6.96
N VAL A 185 19.51 -2.89 -6.36
CA VAL A 185 18.54 -3.73 -5.64
C VAL A 185 17.97 -3.01 -4.43
N GLU A 186 18.81 -2.35 -3.62
CA GLU A 186 18.37 -1.54 -2.48
C GLU A 186 17.43 -0.41 -2.92
N ARG A 187 17.76 0.29 -4.01
CA ARG A 187 16.90 1.33 -4.58
C ARG A 187 15.54 0.77 -4.98
N THR A 188 15.49 -0.32 -5.75
CA THR A 188 14.22 -0.91 -6.18
C THR A 188 13.38 -1.39 -5.00
N LEU A 189 13.99 -1.98 -3.96
CA LEU A 189 13.25 -2.40 -2.76
C LEU A 189 12.66 -1.23 -2.00
N ARG A 190 13.41 -0.13 -1.82
CA ARG A 190 12.88 1.09 -1.20
C ARG A 190 11.73 1.68 -2.01
N ASN A 191 11.81 1.65 -3.34
CA ASN A 191 10.71 2.06 -4.21
C ASN A 191 9.47 1.15 -4.05
N ILE A 192 9.65 -0.17 -3.94
CA ILE A 192 8.56 -1.12 -3.66
C ILE A 192 7.91 -0.80 -2.31
N THR A 193 8.72 -0.62 -1.25
CA THR A 193 8.24 -0.28 0.09
C THR A 193 7.46 1.02 0.10
N LEU A 194 7.97 2.05 -0.57
CA LEU A 194 7.31 3.35 -0.67
C LEU A 194 5.96 3.24 -1.39
N LEU A 195 5.87 2.47 -2.48
CA LEU A 195 4.61 2.25 -3.17
C LEU A 195 3.57 1.53 -2.29
N LYS A 196 4.02 0.51 -1.53
CA LYS A 196 3.15 -0.18 -0.57
C LYS A 196 2.63 0.77 0.51
N ALA A 197 3.49 1.64 1.04
CA ALA A 197 3.11 2.65 2.01
C ALA A 197 2.09 3.64 1.44
N ILE A 198 2.30 4.13 0.21
CA ILE A 198 1.35 4.99 -0.51
C ILE A 198 -0.01 4.30 -0.64
N ALA A 199 -0.04 3.06 -1.13
CA ALA A 199 -1.28 2.32 -1.33
C ALA A 199 -2.03 2.08 0.00
N PHE A 200 -1.30 1.76 1.06
CA PHE A 200 -1.86 1.58 2.40
C PHE A 200 -2.43 2.87 2.97
N LEU A 201 -1.70 3.98 2.90
CA LEU A 201 -2.16 5.27 3.43
C LEU A 201 -3.37 5.80 2.66
N GLU A 202 -3.38 5.66 1.33
CA GLU A 202 -4.54 6.02 0.51
C GLU A 202 -5.79 5.21 0.88
N ASP A 203 -5.62 3.94 1.21
CA ASP A 203 -6.67 3.04 1.65
C ASP A 203 -7.21 3.41 3.04
N CYS A 204 -6.32 3.71 4.00
CA CYS A 204 -6.73 4.22 5.31
C CYS A 204 -7.52 5.54 5.21
N LEU A 205 -7.12 6.44 4.32
CA LEU A 205 -7.84 7.71 4.07
C LEU A 205 -9.16 7.53 3.31
N SER A 206 -9.38 6.35 2.72
CA SER A 206 -10.61 6.02 2.02
C SER A 206 -11.62 5.29 2.91
N ASP A 207 -11.20 4.88 4.12
CA ASP A 207 -12.07 4.28 5.12
C ASP A 207 -13.01 5.35 5.73
N PRO A 208 -14.34 5.21 5.61
CA PRO A 208 -15.30 6.15 6.18
C PRO A 208 -15.26 6.22 7.71
N ASP A 209 -14.74 5.19 8.38
CA ASP A 209 -14.65 5.11 9.83
C ASP A 209 -13.31 5.64 10.36
N CYS A 210 -12.41 6.10 9.47
CA CYS A 210 -11.15 6.72 9.86
C CYS A 210 -11.40 7.99 10.69
N ASN A 211 -10.91 7.99 11.93
CA ASN A 211 -11.09 9.16 12.79
C ASN A 211 -10.31 10.37 12.23
N PRO A 212 -10.81 11.60 12.41
CA PRO A 212 -10.21 12.79 11.80
C PRO A 212 -8.74 13.05 12.17
N ILE A 213 -8.32 12.72 13.40
CA ILE A 213 -6.93 12.93 13.83
C ILE A 213 -6.01 11.97 13.07
N SER A 214 -6.35 10.68 13.02
CA SER A 214 -5.64 9.69 12.22
C SER A 214 -5.63 10.06 10.75
N ALA A 215 -6.75 10.52 10.18
CA ALA A 215 -6.80 11.00 8.80
C ALA A 215 -5.83 12.19 8.56
N GLY A 216 -5.71 13.10 9.53
CA GLY A 216 -4.73 14.18 9.50
C GLY A 216 -3.28 13.67 9.48
N ILE A 217 -2.95 12.70 10.32
CA ILE A 217 -1.62 12.09 10.41
C ILE A 217 -1.30 11.31 9.12
N HIS A 218 -2.19 10.42 8.68
CA HIS A 218 -2.00 9.64 7.46
C HIS A 218 -1.89 10.53 6.22
N SER A 219 -2.64 11.64 6.16
CA SER A 219 -2.51 12.62 5.09
C SER A 219 -1.14 13.30 5.11
N PHE A 220 -0.57 13.56 6.28
CA PHE A 220 0.78 14.13 6.38
C PHE A 220 1.86 13.14 5.90
N SER A 221 1.77 11.89 6.34
CA SER A 221 2.68 10.82 5.90
C SER A 221 2.53 10.56 4.41
N LEU A 222 1.31 10.53 3.88
CA LEU A 222 1.07 10.35 2.46
C LEU A 222 1.65 11.51 1.62
N SER A 223 1.62 12.73 2.15
CA SER A 223 2.31 13.88 1.55
C SER A 223 3.81 13.63 1.42
N LYS A 224 4.48 13.22 2.52
CA LYS A 224 5.92 12.88 2.49
C LYS A 224 6.21 11.77 1.49
N ALA A 225 5.39 10.73 1.48
CA ALA A 225 5.55 9.61 0.57
C ALA A 225 5.45 10.03 -0.91
N TYR A 226 4.50 10.91 -1.24
CA TYR A 226 4.38 11.46 -2.60
C TYR A 226 5.54 12.36 -2.99
N TYR A 227 6.06 13.19 -2.08
CA TYR A 227 7.28 13.96 -2.35
C TYR A 227 8.48 13.04 -2.62
N ALA A 228 8.67 12.00 -1.80
CA ALA A 228 9.72 11.01 -1.99
C ALA A 228 9.57 10.27 -3.33
N ALA A 229 8.34 9.98 -3.76
CA ALA A 229 8.04 9.38 -5.07
C ALA A 229 8.21 10.35 -6.26
N GLY A 230 8.61 11.61 -6.03
CA GLY A 230 8.78 12.62 -7.07
C GLY A 230 7.48 13.30 -7.54
N ILE A 231 6.36 13.13 -6.82
CA ILE A 231 5.03 13.62 -7.21
C ILE A 231 4.64 14.84 -6.38
N SER A 232 5.32 15.97 -6.64
CA SER A 232 5.23 17.19 -5.81
C SER A 232 3.81 17.78 -5.71
N ASN A 233 3.01 17.69 -6.78
CA ASN A 233 1.63 18.18 -6.77
C ASN A 233 0.73 17.39 -5.80
N LEU A 234 0.90 16.06 -5.73
CA LEU A 234 0.18 15.23 -4.75
C LEU A 234 0.73 15.45 -3.34
N GLY A 235 2.05 15.56 -3.19
CA GLY A 235 2.68 15.92 -1.91
C GLY A 235 2.05 17.19 -1.31
N LYS A 236 2.06 18.29 -2.06
CA LYS A 236 1.45 19.57 -1.64
C LYS A 236 -0.03 19.46 -1.33
N ARG A 237 -0.79 18.69 -2.13
CA ARG A 237 -2.22 18.47 -1.89
C ARG A 237 -2.48 17.82 -0.53
N PHE A 238 -1.80 16.72 -0.22
CA PHE A 238 -2.01 16.00 1.03
C PHE A 238 -1.42 16.74 2.25
N GLN A 239 -0.40 17.57 2.06
CA GLN A 239 0.10 18.48 3.08
C GLN A 239 -0.98 19.49 3.48
N ASN A 240 -1.62 20.12 2.50
CA ASN A 240 -2.70 21.07 2.72
C ASN A 240 -3.92 20.40 3.37
N THR A 241 -4.29 19.20 2.91
CA THR A 241 -5.37 18.41 3.50
C THR A 241 -5.12 18.12 4.98
N SER A 242 -3.91 17.67 5.32
CA SER A 242 -3.53 17.42 6.71
C SER A 242 -3.66 18.69 7.58
N GLY A 243 -3.09 19.81 7.11
CA GLY A 243 -3.17 21.09 7.81
C GLY A 243 -4.62 21.55 8.05
N HIS A 244 -5.50 21.38 7.06
CA HIS A 244 -6.91 21.70 7.22
C HIS A 244 -7.59 20.78 8.24
N ILE A 245 -7.44 19.46 8.12
CA ILE A 245 -8.09 18.50 9.02
C ILE A 245 -7.65 18.76 10.46
N MET A 246 -6.34 18.92 10.69
CA MET A 246 -5.79 19.12 12.03
C MET A 246 -6.24 20.44 12.63
N LYS A 247 -6.23 21.54 11.87
CA LYS A 247 -6.76 22.84 12.33
C LYS A 247 -8.22 22.75 12.73
N THR A 248 -9.05 22.09 11.92
CA THR A 248 -10.46 21.89 12.24
C THR A 248 -10.62 21.08 13.54
N CYS A 249 -9.90 19.97 13.69
CA CYS A 249 -9.99 19.13 14.89
C CYS A 249 -9.58 19.87 16.18
N LEU A 250 -8.54 20.72 16.12
CA LEU A 250 -8.09 21.51 17.27
C LEU A 250 -9.10 22.61 17.62
N SER A 251 -9.64 23.33 16.62
CA SER A 251 -10.66 24.36 16.87
C SER A 251 -11.97 23.84 17.48
N PHE A 252 -12.32 22.58 17.21
CA PHE A 252 -13.48 21.92 17.85
C PHE A 252 -13.23 21.51 19.31
N LYS A 253 -11.96 21.33 19.72
CA LYS A 253 -11.63 21.10 21.13
C LYS A 253 -11.74 22.40 21.94
N ASP A 254 -11.26 23.51 21.38
CA ASP A 254 -11.24 24.80 22.08
C ASP A 254 -12.66 25.37 22.31
N ASN A 255 -13.57 25.20 21.34
CA ASN A 255 -14.96 25.67 21.45
C ASN A 255 -15.82 24.88 22.45
N ASN A 256 -15.41 23.68 22.87
CA ASN A 256 -16.14 22.87 23.86
C ASN A 256 -15.67 23.13 25.30
N THR A 257 -14.57 23.84 25.50
CA THR A 257 -14.07 24.25 26.83
C THR A 257 -14.67 25.59 27.29
N ASP A 258 -15.06 26.48 26.38
CA ASP A 258 -15.59 27.80 26.74
C ASP A 258 -17.09 27.80 27.12
N GLY A 259 -17.82 26.71 26.89
CA GLY A 259 -19.24 26.59 27.22
C GLY A 259 -19.56 26.11 28.64
N LYS A 260 -18.57 25.71 29.45
CA LYS A 260 -18.77 25.14 30.79
C LYS A 260 -18.42 26.07 31.96
N GLN A 261 -18.11 27.34 31.72
CA GLN A 261 -17.73 28.29 32.77
C GLN A 261 -18.63 29.53 32.88
N LYS A 262 -19.89 29.48 32.42
CA LYS A 262 -20.90 30.51 32.71
C LYS A 262 -22.27 29.91 33.01
N SER A 263 -22.39 29.22 34.13
CA SER A 263 -23.68 29.00 34.78
C SER A 263 -23.52 28.68 36.26
N GLU A 264 -22.69 29.46 36.95
CA GLU A 264 -22.82 29.72 38.38
C GLU A 264 -22.54 31.22 38.55
N GLU A 265 -23.34 31.89 39.37
CA GLU A 265 -23.41 33.35 39.60
C GLU A 265 -24.29 34.16 38.63
N SER A 266 -25.60 34.14 38.86
CA SER A 266 -26.40 35.29 39.36
C SER A 266 -27.90 34.98 39.30
#